data_AF-A0A7S1ZGB0-F1
#
_entry.id   AF-A0A7S1ZGB0-F1
#
_cell.length_a   1.000
_cell.length_b   1.000
_cell.length_c   1.000
_cell.angle_alpha   90.00
_cell.angle_beta   90.00
_cell.angle_gamma   90.00
#
_symmetry.space_group_name_H-M   'P 1'
#
loop_
_entity.id
_entity.type
_entity.pdbx_description
1 polymer ?
#
loop_
_entity_poly.entity_id
_entity_poly.type
_entity_poly.pdbx_seq_one_letter_code
_entity_poly.pdbx_strand_id
1 'polypeptide(L)'
;MARHLTLALAAAVAIQSTETIYGFTTPAVSTRLFAASRVAPVPDVACRTATPRPALCMSLSFPFRRNKQLKNVPTNIHLSGAASVPEEEEKKGFLKKLKSMVPSKSERKKLLPLGLMFFCILFSYTILRDTKDVLMITAPKSGAEVIPFIKTYVNLPTAIGFTAVYSKLCDKLDQKNVFYACTVPFLLFFALFATSIYPNIGFLHPHAFVDAIASHLPAGFSAPLAIVRNWSYAIFYVMAEMWGSVVTSLLFWGFANEVTTVDEAKKYYPLFGMGANVALIFSGQYVKWVSMMRENLAPGIDPWGVSLKYLMGAVVASGGLMLSTFAWMQKNVLTDPNCVDQEKRAQKQKKKRVKMGLRESAKFLMKSPYIRDLATLVISYGMCINIVEVSWKAKLKQAYPDPNAYSSFMGNFSSATGAVTLVMMLLGRSIFQKFGWRKAALVTPTMIGVTGLGFFALNIFAPTFVPVAAALGTTPLMLAVLVGAAQNILSKSSKYSLFDPCKEMAYIPLDQDSKTKGKAAVDVIGNPLGKSGGSLIQQALIFGVGSLAVATPYLAAILGVLIFFWFKAANSLAGQFEEAMEME
;
A
#
# COMPACT_ATOMS: atom_id res chain seq x y z
N MET A 1 -18.80 18.73 1.83
CA MET A 1 -18.16 17.91 0.78
C MET A 1 -16.98 18.64 0.14
N ALA A 2 -17.16 19.84 -0.44
CA ALA A 2 -16.07 20.67 -0.98
C ALA A 2 -14.82 20.72 -0.07
N ARG A 3 -14.97 21.03 1.23
CA ARG A 3 -13.86 21.04 2.22
C ARG A 3 -12.98 19.78 2.24
N HIS A 4 -13.50 18.59 1.94
CA HIS A 4 -12.67 17.37 1.89
C HIS A 4 -11.89 17.26 0.58
N LEU A 5 -12.46 17.75 -0.53
CA LEU A 5 -11.72 17.91 -1.78
C LEU A 5 -10.64 18.99 -1.62
N THR A 6 -10.95 20.10 -0.96
CA THR A 6 -9.99 21.16 -0.61
C THR A 6 -8.90 20.67 0.33
N LEU A 7 -9.20 19.79 1.30
CA LEU A 7 -8.17 19.17 2.16
C LEU A 7 -7.30 18.16 1.41
N ALA A 8 -7.87 17.38 0.47
CA ALA A 8 -7.09 16.48 -0.38
C ALA A 8 -6.20 17.23 -1.38
N LEU A 9 -6.73 18.31 -1.99
CA LEU A 9 -5.97 19.24 -2.82
C LEU A 9 -4.92 19.98 -1.99
N ALA A 10 -5.25 20.51 -0.81
CA ALA A 10 -4.29 21.19 0.06
C ALA A 10 -3.20 20.23 0.57
N ALA A 11 -3.50 18.95 0.82
CA ALA A 11 -2.48 17.96 1.16
C ALA A 11 -1.60 17.61 -0.06
N ALA A 12 -2.17 17.42 -1.25
CA ALA A 12 -1.41 17.14 -2.47
C ALA A 12 -0.54 18.35 -2.90
N VAL A 13 -1.08 19.57 -2.79
CA VAL A 13 -0.38 20.83 -3.05
C VAL A 13 0.69 21.06 -1.98
N ALA A 14 0.41 20.89 -0.68
CA ALA A 14 1.43 21.05 0.37
C ALA A 14 2.55 19.99 0.32
N ILE A 15 2.33 18.84 -0.32
CA ILE A 15 3.41 17.87 -0.59
C ILE A 15 4.35 18.35 -1.72
N GLN A 16 3.90 19.25 -2.60
CA GLN A 16 4.64 19.66 -3.81
C GLN A 16 5.10 21.13 -3.83
N SER A 17 4.33 22.05 -3.21
CA SER A 17 4.70 23.46 -3.04
C SER A 17 5.96 23.63 -2.20
N THR A 18 6.20 22.74 -1.23
CA THR A 18 7.41 22.75 -0.38
C THR A 18 8.69 22.48 -1.18
N GLU A 19 8.61 21.87 -2.36
CA GLU A 19 9.77 21.67 -3.27
C GLU A 19 9.82 22.69 -4.42
N THR A 20 8.70 23.35 -4.75
CA THR A 20 8.65 24.31 -5.87
C THR A 20 9.23 25.69 -5.52
N ILE A 21 9.30 26.04 -4.22
CA ILE A 21 9.76 27.36 -3.76
C ILE A 21 11.29 27.45 -3.56
N TYR A 22 11.99 26.32 -3.43
CA TYR A 22 13.46 26.27 -3.27
C TYR A 22 14.21 25.94 -4.58
N GLY A 23 13.53 25.98 -5.72
CA GLY A 23 14.00 25.45 -7.01
C GLY A 23 14.61 26.45 -8.00
N PHE A 24 15.01 27.67 -7.60
CA PHE A 24 15.70 28.62 -8.50
C PHE A 24 16.66 29.58 -7.74
N THR A 25 17.89 29.73 -8.26
CA THR A 25 19.01 30.58 -7.75
C THR A 25 19.58 30.16 -6.37
N THR A 26 20.88 30.12 -6.06
CA THR A 26 22.15 30.57 -6.70
C THR A 26 23.34 29.75 -6.11
N PRO A 27 24.63 29.93 -6.48
CA PRO A 27 25.68 28.89 -6.31
C PRO A 27 26.39 28.82 -4.93
N ALA A 28 27.30 27.84 -4.84
CA ALA A 28 28.01 27.38 -3.64
C ALA A 28 28.90 28.40 -2.90
N VAL A 29 28.88 28.33 -1.56
CA VAL A 29 30.03 28.63 -0.69
C VAL A 29 30.15 27.54 0.40
N SER A 30 31.38 27.24 0.79
CA SER A 30 31.78 26.11 1.64
C SER A 30 31.76 26.42 3.15
N THR A 31 31.43 25.41 3.96
CA THR A 31 31.98 25.08 5.30
C THR A 31 32.17 26.17 6.36
N ARG A 32 31.55 26.02 7.55
CA ARG A 32 32.25 26.03 8.87
C ARG A 32 31.36 25.78 10.12
N LEU A 33 31.94 25.01 11.04
CA LEU A 33 31.87 25.08 12.52
C LEU A 33 30.56 24.85 13.31
N PHE A 34 30.57 23.70 14.01
CA PHE A 34 30.36 23.56 15.45
C PHE A 34 30.21 24.85 16.29
N ALA A 35 29.23 24.90 17.19
CA ALA A 35 29.41 24.85 18.67
C ALA A 35 28.10 25.18 19.42
N ALA A 36 27.98 24.77 20.68
CA ALA A 36 26.81 24.98 21.53
C ALA A 36 26.95 26.20 22.47
N SER A 37 25.83 26.82 22.90
CA SER A 37 25.52 27.06 24.33
C SER A 37 24.27 27.94 24.64
N ARG A 38 23.45 27.44 25.57
CA ARG A 38 22.82 28.09 26.76
C ARG A 38 21.88 29.33 26.67
N VAL A 39 20.67 29.11 27.21
CA VAL A 39 19.97 29.87 28.30
C VAL A 39 19.49 31.33 28.07
N ALA A 40 18.15 31.47 27.91
CA ALA A 40 17.15 32.34 28.60
C ALA A 40 17.42 33.84 28.96
N PRO A 41 16.41 34.65 29.39
CA PRO A 41 14.94 34.61 29.21
C PRO A 41 14.36 35.93 28.58
N VAL A 42 13.03 36.04 28.48
CA VAL A 42 12.29 37.23 28.00
C VAL A 42 11.54 37.93 29.16
N PRO A 43 11.50 39.27 29.25
CA PRO A 43 10.72 40.01 30.26
C PRO A 43 9.38 40.59 29.74
N ASP A 44 8.63 41.20 30.68
CA ASP A 44 7.18 41.45 30.67
C ASP A 44 6.62 42.71 29.94
N VAL A 45 5.28 42.76 29.97
CA VAL A 45 4.31 43.67 29.32
C VAL A 45 4.18 45.07 29.94
N ALA A 46 3.86 46.08 29.10
CA ALA A 46 3.03 47.26 29.46
C ALA A 46 2.20 47.68 28.21
N CYS A 47 0.86 47.75 28.16
CA CYS A 47 -0.18 48.40 28.98
C CYS A 47 -0.54 49.84 28.51
N ARG A 48 -1.81 50.07 28.06
CA ARG A 48 -2.64 51.30 28.31
C ARG A 48 -4.04 51.32 27.62
N THR A 49 -5.10 51.55 28.42
CA THR A 49 -6.31 52.43 28.21
C THR A 49 -7.16 52.40 26.92
N ALA A 50 -8.50 52.60 26.88
CA ALA A 50 -9.56 52.83 27.90
C ALA A 50 -11.01 52.61 27.32
N THR A 51 -12.03 52.83 28.17
CA THR A 51 -13.51 52.61 28.12
C THR A 51 -14.33 53.62 27.25
N PRO A 52 -15.69 53.55 27.04
CA PRO A 52 -16.75 52.99 27.91
C PRO A 52 -18.04 52.30 27.31
N ARG A 53 -18.94 51.94 28.24
CA ARG A 53 -20.29 51.29 28.24
C ARG A 53 -21.44 52.15 27.62
N PRO A 54 -22.72 51.70 27.42
CA PRO A 54 -23.59 50.75 28.20
C PRO A 54 -24.23 49.60 27.37
N ALA A 55 -24.69 48.44 27.88
CA ALA A 55 -25.50 48.01 29.06
C ALA A 55 -27.03 47.98 28.84
N LEU A 56 -27.64 46.79 28.89
CA LEU A 56 -28.98 46.52 29.47
C LEU A 56 -29.22 45.00 29.68
N CYS A 57 -30.19 44.67 30.54
CA CYS A 57 -30.34 43.38 31.24
C CYS A 57 -31.83 43.09 31.52
N MET A 58 -32.26 41.82 31.50
CA MET A 58 -33.52 41.22 32.05
C MET A 58 -33.55 39.71 31.66
N SER A 59 -34.30 38.75 32.23
CA SER A 59 -35.01 38.49 33.51
C SER A 59 -35.74 37.10 33.37
N LEU A 60 -36.23 36.32 34.35
CA LEU A 60 -36.00 36.13 35.80
C LEU A 60 -36.63 34.76 36.26
N SER A 61 -36.57 34.42 37.56
CA SER A 61 -37.53 33.58 38.33
C SER A 61 -37.64 32.04 38.14
N PHE A 62 -37.09 31.29 39.13
CA PHE A 62 -37.72 30.40 40.15
C PHE A 62 -39.17 29.81 39.96
N PRO A 63 -39.61 28.72 40.66
CA PRO A 63 -39.12 28.17 41.96
C PRO A 63 -39.09 26.62 42.22
N PHE A 64 -38.18 26.21 43.13
CA PHE A 64 -38.40 25.41 44.37
C PHE A 64 -39.48 24.27 44.45
N ARG A 65 -39.04 23.01 44.70
CA ARG A 65 -39.39 22.23 45.94
C ARG A 65 -38.54 20.97 46.15
N ARG A 66 -38.57 20.44 47.40
CA ARG A 66 -37.57 19.53 48.02
C ARG A 66 -38.23 18.66 49.10
N ASN A 67 -37.95 17.35 49.13
CA ASN A 67 -37.81 16.51 50.36
C ASN A 67 -37.50 15.03 50.02
N LYS A 68 -36.37 14.48 50.53
CA LYS A 68 -36.23 13.60 51.74
C LYS A 68 -36.73 12.17 51.48
N GLN A 69 -35.91 11.11 51.57
CA GLN A 69 -35.33 10.50 52.79
C GLN A 69 -34.31 9.39 52.36
N LEU A 70 -33.30 8.87 53.08
CA LEU A 70 -32.77 8.94 54.47
C LEU A 70 -31.29 8.44 54.51
N LYS A 71 -30.48 8.92 55.49
CA LYS A 71 -29.42 8.25 56.32
C LYS A 71 -28.32 7.36 55.67
N ASN A 72 -27.13 7.15 56.25
CA ASN A 72 -26.29 7.79 57.29
C ASN A 72 -24.94 7.02 57.32
N VAL A 73 -23.77 7.69 57.31
CA VAL A 73 -22.47 7.26 57.92
C VAL A 73 -21.63 8.56 58.09
N PRO A 74 -20.86 8.77 59.18
CA PRO A 74 -20.48 10.12 59.61
C PRO A 74 -19.14 10.65 59.09
N THR A 75 -18.97 11.96 59.21
CA THR A 75 -17.73 12.73 58.98
C THR A 75 -17.23 13.28 60.32
N ASN A 76 -15.92 13.40 60.52
CA ASN A 76 -15.27 14.52 61.25
C ASN A 76 -13.78 14.56 60.84
N ILE A 77 -13.39 15.52 60.00
CA ILE A 77 -12.71 16.80 60.33
C ILE A 77 -11.23 16.63 60.74
N HIS A 78 -10.31 17.07 59.87
CA HIS A 78 -9.39 18.19 60.16
C HIS A 78 -8.62 18.64 58.90
N LEU A 79 -8.40 19.95 58.73
CA LEU A 79 -7.44 20.51 57.77
C LEU A 79 -6.02 20.45 58.35
N SER A 80 -5.04 20.00 57.57
CA SER A 80 -3.71 20.62 57.43
C SER A 80 -2.83 19.83 56.44
N GLY A 81 -1.80 20.47 55.88
CA GLY A 81 -0.65 19.78 55.28
C GLY A 81 -0.65 19.65 53.76
N ALA A 82 0.17 20.47 53.10
CA ALA A 82 0.55 20.23 51.72
C ALA A 82 1.50 19.02 51.64
N ALA A 83 1.12 18.00 50.87
CA ALA A 83 2.00 16.91 50.47
C ALA A 83 1.86 16.70 48.95
N SER A 84 2.91 17.05 48.22
CA SER A 84 3.02 16.81 46.79
C SER A 84 3.41 15.34 46.50
N VAL A 85 3.23 14.93 45.23
CA VAL A 85 3.71 13.66 44.62
C VAL A 85 2.79 12.44 44.89
N PRO A 86 2.51 11.55 43.91
CA PRO A 86 3.24 11.35 42.66
C PRO A 86 2.44 11.43 41.33
N GLU A 87 2.76 12.46 40.54
CA GLU A 87 2.77 12.37 39.06
C GLU A 87 3.68 11.21 38.55
N GLU A 88 4.55 10.73 39.44
CA GLU A 88 5.41 9.57 39.25
C GLU A 88 4.64 8.23 39.17
N GLU A 89 3.45 8.10 39.75
CA GLU A 89 2.67 6.85 39.69
C GLU A 89 1.96 6.68 38.34
N GLU A 90 1.46 7.76 37.76
CA GLU A 90 0.90 7.73 36.40
C GLU A 90 2.01 7.52 35.36
N LYS A 91 3.17 8.17 35.54
CA LYS A 91 4.39 7.88 34.76
C LYS A 91 4.84 6.43 34.93
N LYS A 92 4.85 5.87 36.15
CA LYS A 92 5.13 4.44 36.40
C LYS A 92 4.06 3.54 35.75
N GLY A 93 2.79 3.90 35.78
CA GLY A 93 1.70 3.17 35.13
C GLY A 93 1.86 3.14 33.60
N PHE A 94 2.18 4.28 32.99
CA PHE A 94 2.48 4.39 31.56
C PHE A 94 3.76 3.64 31.18
N LEU A 95 4.85 3.77 31.96
CA LEU A 95 6.10 3.04 31.77
C LEU A 95 5.96 1.53 32.02
N LYS A 96 5.03 1.09 32.90
CA LYS A 96 4.73 -0.32 33.16
C LYS A 96 3.84 -0.91 32.06
N LYS A 97 2.90 -0.12 31.50
CA LYS A 97 2.25 -0.42 30.21
C LYS A 97 3.28 -0.55 29.10
N LEU A 98 4.19 0.41 28.95
CA LEU A 98 5.27 0.39 27.96
C LEU A 98 6.15 -0.86 28.14
N LYS A 99 6.62 -1.16 29.36
CA LYS A 99 7.40 -2.36 29.70
C LYS A 99 6.66 -3.67 29.42
N SER A 100 5.34 -3.74 29.62
CA SER A 100 4.52 -4.91 29.24
C SER A 100 4.32 -5.04 27.72
N MET A 101 4.44 -3.93 27.00
CA MET A 101 4.41 -3.88 25.53
C MET A 101 5.76 -4.29 24.92
N VAL A 102 6.88 -4.09 25.62
CA VAL A 102 8.19 -4.60 25.21
C VAL A 102 8.19 -6.15 25.25
N PRO A 103 8.58 -6.85 24.18
CA PRO A 103 8.57 -8.32 24.15
C PRO A 103 9.52 -8.95 25.18
N SER A 104 9.30 -10.23 25.52
CA SER A 104 10.24 -11.04 26.29
C SER A 104 11.60 -11.17 25.57
N LYS A 105 12.67 -11.57 26.27
CA LYS A 105 13.99 -11.75 25.63
C LYS A 105 13.93 -12.80 24.50
N SER A 106 13.12 -13.86 24.66
CA SER A 106 12.89 -14.88 23.63
C SER A 106 12.07 -14.33 22.45
N GLU A 107 10.99 -13.61 22.72
CA GLU A 107 10.16 -12.98 21.68
C GLU A 107 10.97 -11.97 20.84
N ARG A 108 11.86 -11.17 21.46
CA ARG A 108 12.74 -10.22 20.72
C ARG A 108 13.70 -10.93 19.77
N LYS A 109 14.25 -12.10 20.16
CA LYS A 109 15.12 -12.90 19.29
C LYS A 109 14.41 -13.35 18.01
N LYS A 110 13.08 -13.54 18.03
CA LYS A 110 12.27 -13.82 16.84
C LYS A 110 11.86 -12.54 16.09
N LEU A 111 11.32 -11.58 16.84
CA LEU A 111 10.58 -10.43 16.31
C LEU A 111 11.47 -9.48 15.51
N LEU A 112 12.67 -9.19 16.01
CA LEU A 112 13.57 -8.24 15.37
C LEU A 112 14.09 -8.77 14.01
N PRO A 113 14.56 -10.02 13.89
CA PRO A 113 14.88 -10.62 12.60
C PRO A 113 13.69 -10.72 11.64
N LEU A 114 12.50 -11.14 12.11
CA LEU A 114 11.30 -11.21 11.25
C LEU A 114 10.90 -9.82 10.74
N GLY A 115 10.95 -8.80 11.59
CA GLY A 115 10.70 -7.42 11.20
C GLY A 115 11.72 -6.89 10.21
N LEU A 116 13.01 -7.19 10.41
CA LEU A 116 14.09 -6.83 9.47
C LEU A 116 13.94 -7.53 8.12
N MET A 117 13.65 -8.83 8.10
CA MET A 117 13.34 -9.56 6.87
C MET A 117 12.15 -8.95 6.14
N PHE A 118 11.05 -8.64 6.84
CA PHE A 118 9.86 -8.05 6.24
C PHE A 118 10.13 -6.65 5.68
N PHE A 119 10.90 -5.84 6.41
CA PHE A 119 11.37 -4.53 5.94
C PHE A 119 12.18 -4.68 4.65
N CYS A 120 13.20 -5.55 4.61
CA CYS A 120 14.01 -5.78 3.42
C CYS A 120 13.17 -6.27 2.22
N ILE A 121 12.24 -7.21 2.44
CA ILE A 121 11.34 -7.73 1.41
C ILE A 121 10.46 -6.63 0.82
N LEU A 122 9.90 -5.76 1.66
CA LEU A 122 8.99 -4.69 1.23
C LEU A 122 9.71 -3.47 0.67
N PHE A 123 10.92 -3.18 1.14
CA PHE A 123 11.84 -2.21 0.55
C PHE A 123 12.19 -2.63 -0.89
N SER A 124 12.62 -3.88 -1.08
CA SER A 124 12.89 -4.46 -2.39
C SER A 124 11.64 -4.48 -3.27
N TYR A 125 10.50 -4.91 -2.72
CA TYR A 125 9.22 -4.98 -3.44
C TYR A 125 8.78 -3.61 -3.97
N THR A 126 8.94 -2.55 -3.18
CA THR A 126 8.57 -1.20 -3.61
C THR A 126 9.46 -0.70 -4.74
N ILE A 127 10.78 -0.85 -4.60
CA ILE A 127 11.74 -0.51 -5.67
C ILE A 127 11.39 -1.27 -6.96
N LEU A 128 11.20 -2.58 -6.87
CA LEU A 128 10.85 -3.43 -8.03
C LEU A 128 9.51 -3.04 -8.66
N ARG A 129 8.49 -2.75 -7.83
CA ARG A 129 7.16 -2.34 -8.28
C ARG A 129 7.19 -1.01 -9.01
N ASP A 130 7.98 -0.05 -8.53
CA ASP A 130 8.04 1.27 -9.14
C ASP A 130 8.95 1.23 -10.40
N THR A 131 10.07 0.53 -10.34
CA THR A 131 11.03 0.35 -11.47
C THR A 131 10.43 -0.38 -12.66
N LYS A 132 9.65 -1.46 -12.45
CA LYS A 132 9.04 -2.21 -13.56
C LYS A 132 8.05 -1.37 -14.35
N ASP A 133 7.31 -0.50 -13.66
CA ASP A 133 6.30 0.36 -14.27
C ASP A 133 7.03 1.42 -15.09
N VAL A 134 8.08 2.06 -14.56
CA VAL A 134 8.97 2.95 -15.33
C VAL A 134 9.47 2.25 -16.59
N LEU A 135 10.23 1.15 -16.44
CA LEU A 135 10.85 0.41 -17.55
C LEU A 135 9.87 0.10 -18.67
N MET A 136 8.70 -0.47 -18.34
CA MET A 136 7.77 -0.92 -19.37
C MET A 136 6.97 0.24 -19.98
N ILE A 137 6.60 1.24 -19.18
CA ILE A 137 5.75 2.35 -19.64
C ILE A 137 6.54 3.34 -20.48
N THR A 138 7.76 3.72 -20.08
CA THR A 138 8.59 4.71 -20.80
C THR A 138 9.38 4.11 -21.96
N ALA A 139 9.33 2.78 -22.16
CA ALA A 139 10.02 2.10 -23.26
C ALA A 139 9.63 2.60 -24.68
N PRO A 140 10.53 2.42 -25.68
CA PRO A 140 10.27 2.76 -27.07
C PRO A 140 8.99 2.11 -27.61
N LYS A 141 8.12 2.93 -28.22
CA LYS A 141 6.83 2.51 -28.79
C LYS A 141 5.98 1.66 -27.82
N SER A 142 6.00 2.00 -26.52
CA SER A 142 5.25 1.36 -25.43
C SER A 142 4.33 2.36 -24.70
N GLY A 143 3.56 1.91 -23.71
CA GLY A 143 2.72 2.76 -22.86
C GLY A 143 2.06 2.01 -21.71
N ALA A 144 1.27 2.70 -20.89
CA ALA A 144 0.52 2.08 -19.79
C ALA A 144 -0.51 1.04 -20.28
N GLU A 145 -0.95 1.17 -21.54
CA GLU A 145 -1.85 0.25 -22.25
C GLU A 145 -1.32 -1.19 -22.30
N VAL A 146 0.00 -1.38 -22.13
CA VAL A 146 0.65 -2.70 -22.15
C VAL A 146 0.49 -3.46 -20.82
N ILE A 147 0.23 -2.76 -19.71
CA ILE A 147 0.13 -3.37 -18.37
C ILE A 147 -0.99 -4.43 -18.29
N PRO A 148 -2.22 -4.18 -18.78
CA PRO A 148 -3.26 -5.19 -18.84
C PRO A 148 -2.83 -6.47 -19.58
N PHE A 149 -2.17 -6.33 -20.73
CA PHE A 149 -1.74 -7.45 -21.57
C PHE A 149 -0.63 -8.27 -20.90
N ILE A 150 0.39 -7.64 -20.29
CA ILE A 150 1.42 -8.38 -19.54
C ILE A 150 0.81 -9.17 -18.39
N LYS A 151 -0.17 -8.59 -17.69
CA LYS A 151 -0.84 -9.25 -16.56
C LYS A 151 -1.64 -10.48 -16.99
N THR A 152 -2.32 -10.43 -18.13
CA THR A 152 -3.08 -11.56 -18.67
C THR A 152 -2.20 -12.61 -19.35
N TYR A 153 -1.33 -12.21 -20.28
CA TYR A 153 -0.64 -13.14 -21.19
C TYR A 153 0.72 -13.62 -20.71
N VAL A 154 1.38 -12.91 -19.79
CA VAL A 154 2.72 -13.30 -19.30
C VAL A 154 2.66 -13.66 -17.81
N ASN A 155 2.19 -12.73 -16.96
CA ASN A 155 2.22 -12.90 -15.50
C ASN A 155 1.36 -14.08 -15.01
N LEU A 156 0.15 -14.26 -15.55
CA LEU A 156 -0.74 -15.35 -15.15
C LEU A 156 -0.18 -16.74 -15.53
N PRO A 157 0.25 -17.01 -16.78
CA PRO A 157 0.96 -18.25 -17.11
C PRO A 157 2.21 -18.49 -16.26
N THR A 158 3.06 -17.48 -16.05
CA THR A 158 4.27 -17.65 -15.22
C THR A 158 3.94 -17.96 -13.76
N ALA A 159 2.88 -17.37 -13.18
CA ALA A 159 2.43 -17.69 -11.83
C ALA A 159 1.91 -19.15 -11.69
N ILE A 160 1.22 -19.66 -12.71
CA ILE A 160 0.78 -21.07 -12.78
C ILE A 160 2.00 -22.00 -12.87
N GLY A 161 2.93 -21.71 -13.78
CA GLY A 161 4.17 -22.47 -13.95
C GLY A 161 5.02 -22.49 -12.67
N PHE A 162 5.17 -21.34 -12.01
CA PHE A 162 5.86 -21.22 -10.74
C PHE A 162 5.20 -22.06 -9.63
N THR A 163 3.87 -22.11 -9.58
CA THR A 163 3.14 -22.93 -8.60
C THR A 163 3.48 -24.42 -8.76
N ALA A 164 3.61 -24.91 -9.99
CA ALA A 164 4.03 -26.28 -10.27
C ALA A 164 5.50 -26.54 -9.88
N VAL A 165 6.41 -25.59 -10.17
CA VAL A 165 7.82 -25.66 -9.75
C VAL A 165 7.95 -25.64 -8.22
N TYR A 166 7.23 -24.73 -7.55
CA TYR A 166 7.23 -24.59 -6.09
C TYR A 166 6.73 -25.87 -5.40
N SER A 167 5.67 -26.51 -5.90
CA SER A 167 5.22 -27.81 -5.35
C SER A 167 6.35 -28.85 -5.43
N LYS A 168 6.98 -29.00 -6.61
CA LYS A 168 8.11 -29.93 -6.79
C LYS A 168 9.32 -29.61 -5.90
N LEU A 169 9.55 -28.33 -5.59
CA LEU A 169 10.60 -27.92 -4.64
C LEU A 169 10.22 -28.30 -3.20
N CYS A 170 8.98 -28.06 -2.77
CA CYS A 170 8.49 -28.47 -1.45
C CYS A 170 8.46 -30.00 -1.26
N ASP A 171 8.23 -30.77 -2.32
CA ASP A 171 8.23 -32.23 -2.27
C ASP A 171 9.66 -32.82 -2.18
N LYS A 172 10.70 -32.06 -2.59
CA LYS A 172 12.10 -32.53 -2.66
C LYS A 172 13.07 -31.88 -1.69
N LEU A 173 12.75 -30.72 -1.13
CA LEU A 173 13.67 -29.91 -0.32
C LEU A 173 13.06 -29.53 1.02
N ASP A 174 13.89 -29.55 2.06
CA ASP A 174 13.59 -28.86 3.33
C ASP A 174 13.13 -27.42 3.05
N GLN A 175 12.13 -26.97 3.80
CA GLN A 175 11.60 -25.62 3.70
C GLN A 175 12.66 -24.49 3.79
N LYS A 176 13.72 -24.70 4.58
CA LYS A 176 14.87 -23.79 4.65
C LYS A 176 15.53 -23.64 3.27
N ASN A 177 15.71 -24.75 2.56
CA ASN A 177 16.30 -24.83 1.23
C ASN A 177 15.32 -24.32 0.17
N VAL A 178 14.01 -24.55 0.32
CA VAL A 178 12.97 -23.95 -0.55
C VAL A 178 13.04 -22.43 -0.54
N PHE A 179 13.23 -21.80 0.63
CA PHE A 179 13.37 -20.34 0.73
C PHE A 179 14.57 -19.83 -0.07
N TYR A 180 15.75 -20.45 0.08
CA TYR A 180 16.95 -20.09 -0.69
C TYR A 180 16.77 -20.37 -2.19
N ALA A 181 16.29 -21.56 -2.56
CA ALA A 181 16.11 -22.00 -3.94
C ALA A 181 15.09 -21.16 -4.71
N CYS A 182 14.08 -20.60 -4.05
CA CYS A 182 13.16 -19.64 -4.67
C CYS A 182 13.78 -18.24 -4.77
N THR A 183 14.47 -17.77 -3.72
CA THR A 183 14.83 -16.35 -3.61
C THR A 183 16.14 -15.98 -4.30
N VAL A 184 17.14 -16.87 -4.30
CA VAL A 184 18.44 -16.62 -4.97
C VAL A 184 18.29 -16.39 -6.47
N PRO A 185 17.46 -17.16 -7.23
CA PRO A 185 17.21 -16.88 -8.64
C PRO A 185 16.60 -15.50 -8.93
N PHE A 186 15.71 -14.98 -8.06
CA PHE A 186 15.18 -13.62 -8.22
C PHE A 186 16.30 -12.57 -8.08
N LEU A 187 17.12 -12.67 -7.03
CA LEU A 187 18.22 -11.72 -6.80
C LEU A 187 19.27 -11.79 -7.91
N LEU A 188 19.61 -13.00 -8.37
CA LEU A 188 20.53 -13.21 -9.49
C LEU A 188 19.96 -12.63 -10.80
N PHE A 189 18.66 -12.81 -11.07
CA PHE A 189 17.99 -12.19 -12.22
C PHE A 189 18.08 -10.66 -12.16
N PHE A 190 17.75 -10.02 -11.02
CA PHE A 190 17.81 -8.57 -10.91
C PHE A 190 19.24 -8.02 -11.01
N ALA A 191 20.24 -8.75 -10.49
CA ALA A 191 21.65 -8.43 -10.68
C ALA A 191 22.05 -8.47 -12.17
N LEU A 192 21.84 -9.62 -12.84
CA LEU A 192 22.13 -9.79 -14.27
C LEU A 192 21.35 -8.81 -15.16
N PHE A 193 20.14 -8.42 -14.74
CA PHE A 193 19.35 -7.46 -15.50
C PHE A 193 20.05 -6.11 -15.59
N ALA A 194 20.54 -5.57 -14.47
CA ALA A 194 21.23 -4.27 -14.46
C ALA A 194 22.66 -4.32 -15.02
N THR A 195 23.36 -5.45 -14.91
CA THR A 195 24.77 -5.56 -15.35
C THR A 195 24.95 -6.07 -16.77
N SER A 196 24.06 -6.92 -17.28
CA SER A 196 24.25 -7.65 -18.53
C SER A 196 23.08 -7.54 -19.52
N ILE A 197 21.83 -7.57 -19.06
CA ILE A 197 20.67 -7.50 -19.97
C ILE A 197 20.42 -6.06 -20.42
N TYR A 198 20.33 -5.12 -19.47
CA TYR A 198 20.00 -3.74 -19.75
C TYR A 198 21.04 -3.04 -20.66
N PRO A 199 22.37 -3.18 -20.48
CA PRO A 199 23.35 -2.57 -21.39
C PRO A 199 23.26 -3.10 -22.83
N ASN A 200 22.74 -4.32 -23.04
CA ASN A 200 22.66 -4.98 -24.34
C ASN A 200 21.27 -4.88 -25.00
N ILE A 201 20.37 -4.02 -24.51
CA ILE A 201 19.00 -3.87 -25.06
C ILE A 201 18.96 -3.55 -26.55
N GLY A 202 19.92 -2.78 -27.07
CA GLY A 202 19.99 -2.43 -28.49
C GLY A 202 20.17 -3.63 -29.43
N PHE A 203 20.73 -4.74 -28.94
CA PHE A 203 20.80 -6.02 -29.66
C PHE A 203 19.62 -6.95 -29.30
N LEU A 204 19.22 -6.95 -28.02
CA LEU A 204 18.19 -7.87 -27.53
C LEU A 204 16.76 -7.51 -27.97
N HIS A 205 16.45 -6.23 -28.23
CA HIS A 205 15.10 -5.78 -28.59
C HIS A 205 14.89 -5.80 -30.11
N PRO A 206 13.99 -6.65 -30.64
CA PRO A 206 13.82 -6.85 -32.09
C PRO A 206 12.98 -5.73 -32.73
N HIS A 207 13.45 -4.47 -32.63
CA HIS A 207 12.70 -3.28 -33.06
C HIS A 207 12.27 -3.35 -34.54
N ALA A 208 13.19 -3.68 -35.45
CA ALA A 208 12.92 -3.74 -36.89
C ALA A 208 11.90 -4.83 -37.26
N PHE A 209 12.01 -6.02 -36.67
CA PHE A 209 11.07 -7.13 -36.90
C PHE A 209 9.65 -6.78 -36.43
N VAL A 210 9.52 -6.20 -35.24
CA VAL A 210 8.20 -5.79 -34.72
C VAL A 210 7.64 -4.59 -35.50
N ASP A 211 8.48 -3.71 -36.03
CA ASP A 211 8.03 -2.61 -36.90
C ASP A 211 7.48 -3.12 -38.26
N ALA A 212 8.10 -4.15 -38.86
CA ALA A 212 7.58 -4.80 -40.07
C ALA A 212 6.26 -5.56 -39.86
N ILE A 213 6.03 -6.08 -38.66
CA ILE A 213 4.74 -6.68 -38.26
C ILE A 213 3.70 -5.59 -37.97
N ALA A 214 4.10 -4.49 -37.33
CA ALA A 214 3.20 -3.39 -36.96
C ALA A 214 2.60 -2.65 -38.16
N SER A 215 3.28 -2.60 -39.30
CA SER A 215 2.73 -1.98 -40.53
C SER A 215 1.56 -2.75 -41.14
N HIS A 216 1.34 -4.00 -40.75
CA HIS A 216 0.27 -4.87 -41.26
C HIS A 216 -0.88 -5.10 -40.26
N LEU A 217 -0.81 -4.50 -39.06
CA LEU A 217 -1.75 -4.75 -37.97
C LEU A 217 -2.52 -3.48 -37.52
N PRO A 218 -3.78 -3.60 -37.10
CA PRO A 218 -4.54 -2.49 -36.53
C PRO A 218 -3.91 -1.90 -35.26
N ALA A 219 -4.16 -0.62 -35.00
CA ALA A 219 -3.58 0.12 -33.86
C ALA A 219 -3.78 -0.54 -32.48
N GLY A 220 -4.89 -1.28 -32.28
CA GLY A 220 -5.15 -2.02 -31.04
C GLY A 220 -4.12 -3.13 -30.72
N PHE A 221 -3.34 -3.60 -31.70
CA PHE A 221 -2.24 -4.54 -31.49
C PHE A 221 -0.95 -3.87 -31.00
N SER A 222 -0.88 -2.54 -30.93
CA SER A 222 0.30 -1.80 -30.43
C SER A 222 0.75 -2.26 -29.04
N ALA A 223 -0.19 -2.54 -28.13
CA ALA A 223 0.11 -2.98 -26.78
C ALA A 223 0.69 -4.42 -26.71
N PRO A 224 0.09 -5.46 -27.33
CA PRO A 224 0.73 -6.76 -27.52
C PRO A 224 2.11 -6.68 -28.18
N LEU A 225 2.26 -5.91 -29.26
CA LEU A 225 3.52 -5.78 -30.00
C LEU A 225 4.61 -5.10 -29.15
N ALA A 226 4.25 -4.16 -28.28
CA ALA A 226 5.19 -3.54 -27.33
C ALA A 226 5.77 -4.54 -26.31
N ILE A 227 5.04 -5.61 -25.96
CA ILE A 227 5.57 -6.73 -25.14
C ILE A 227 6.70 -7.45 -25.90
N VAL A 228 6.45 -7.82 -27.17
CA VAL A 228 7.45 -8.53 -27.99
C VAL A 228 8.66 -7.65 -28.29
N ARG A 229 8.44 -6.37 -28.61
CA ARG A 229 9.48 -5.37 -28.86
C ARG A 229 10.42 -5.22 -27.65
N ASN A 230 9.86 -5.12 -26.45
CA ASN A 230 10.60 -4.86 -25.22
C ASN A 230 10.58 -6.07 -24.27
N TRP A 231 10.73 -7.29 -24.81
CA TRP A 231 10.46 -8.54 -24.07
C TRP A 231 11.26 -8.69 -22.77
N SER A 232 12.51 -8.21 -22.71
CA SER A 232 13.30 -8.28 -21.49
C SER A 232 12.71 -7.41 -20.36
N TYR A 233 12.05 -6.30 -20.70
CA TYR A 233 11.34 -5.45 -19.74
C TYR A 233 10.03 -6.10 -19.30
N ALA A 234 9.34 -6.84 -20.20
CA ALA A 234 8.17 -7.63 -19.84
C ALA A 234 8.53 -8.78 -18.87
N ILE A 235 9.67 -9.46 -19.07
CA ILE A 235 10.17 -10.45 -18.11
C ILE A 235 10.53 -9.79 -16.78
N PHE A 236 11.20 -8.63 -16.79
CA PHE A 236 11.46 -7.87 -15.56
C PHE A 236 10.16 -7.53 -14.82
N TYR A 237 9.12 -7.12 -15.55
CA TYR A 237 7.80 -6.82 -15.00
C TYR A 237 7.18 -8.01 -14.26
N VAL A 238 7.24 -9.19 -14.88
CA VAL A 238 6.72 -10.42 -14.26
C VAL A 238 7.56 -10.83 -13.06
N MET A 239 8.89 -10.79 -13.14
CA MET A 239 9.76 -11.09 -12.00
C MET A 239 9.53 -10.14 -10.82
N ALA A 240 9.27 -8.86 -11.09
CA ALA A 240 8.94 -7.85 -10.08
C ALA A 240 7.52 -8.00 -9.48
N GLU A 241 6.50 -8.39 -10.25
CA GLU A 241 5.19 -8.80 -9.71
C GLU A 241 5.34 -10.06 -8.83
N MET A 242 6.10 -11.04 -9.31
CA MET A 242 6.30 -12.32 -8.63
C MET A 242 7.06 -12.18 -7.32
N TRP A 243 7.95 -11.20 -7.15
CA TRP A 243 8.54 -10.92 -5.84
C TRP A 243 7.48 -10.69 -4.75
N GLY A 244 6.42 -9.94 -5.05
CA GLY A 244 5.34 -9.66 -4.11
C GLY A 244 4.45 -10.87 -3.79
N SER A 245 4.17 -11.73 -4.77
CA SER A 245 3.36 -12.94 -4.56
C SER A 245 4.15 -14.09 -3.95
N VAL A 246 5.38 -14.33 -4.42
CA VAL A 246 6.25 -15.41 -3.96
C VAL A 246 6.95 -15.04 -2.66
N VAL A 247 7.78 -14.00 -2.65
CA VAL A 247 8.68 -13.71 -1.52
C VAL A 247 7.90 -13.14 -0.34
N THR A 248 7.07 -12.12 -0.57
CA THR A 248 6.26 -11.51 0.50
C THR A 248 5.10 -12.41 0.93
N SER A 249 4.27 -12.89 0.01
CA SER A 249 2.99 -13.50 0.37
C SER A 249 3.10 -14.99 0.71
N LEU A 250 3.99 -15.73 0.05
CA LEU A 250 4.11 -17.18 0.19
C LEU A 250 5.30 -17.59 1.08
N LEU A 251 6.50 -17.07 0.84
CA LEU A 251 7.71 -17.45 1.60
C LEU A 251 7.74 -16.82 2.99
N PHE A 252 7.66 -15.48 3.09
CA PHE A 252 7.73 -14.78 4.38
C PHE A 252 6.59 -15.18 5.31
N TRP A 253 5.33 -15.04 4.89
CA TRP A 253 4.20 -15.43 5.74
C TRP A 253 4.12 -16.94 5.97
N GLY A 254 4.59 -17.77 5.04
CA GLY A 254 4.74 -19.21 5.28
C GLY A 254 5.66 -19.48 6.48
N PHE A 255 6.85 -18.88 6.47
CA PHE A 255 7.83 -19.00 7.55
C PHE A 255 7.37 -18.35 8.87
N ALA A 256 6.85 -17.13 8.82
CA ALA A 256 6.40 -16.41 10.01
C ALA A 256 5.29 -17.16 10.77
N ASN A 257 4.32 -17.77 10.07
CA ASN A 257 3.24 -18.54 10.71
C ASN A 257 3.72 -19.84 11.38
N GLU A 258 4.90 -20.34 11.05
CA GLU A 258 5.47 -21.52 11.70
C GLU A 258 6.24 -21.18 12.97
N VAL A 259 7.12 -20.18 12.90
CA VAL A 259 7.99 -19.74 14.00
C VAL A 259 7.19 -19.01 15.10
N THR A 260 6.08 -18.36 14.72
CA THR A 260 5.23 -17.58 15.63
C THR A 260 4.06 -18.41 16.18
N THR A 261 3.72 -18.22 17.46
CA THR A 261 2.49 -18.77 18.07
C THR A 261 1.27 -17.89 17.74
N VAL A 262 0.06 -18.38 18.01
CA VAL A 262 -1.18 -17.61 17.73
C VAL A 262 -1.23 -16.32 18.56
N ASP A 263 -0.77 -16.35 19.81
CA ASP A 263 -0.83 -15.19 20.71
C ASP A 263 0.30 -14.18 20.44
N GLU A 264 1.49 -14.66 20.07
CA GLU A 264 2.54 -13.82 19.49
C GLU A 264 2.03 -13.14 18.20
N ALA A 265 1.35 -13.87 17.31
CA ALA A 265 0.85 -13.33 16.04
C ALA A 265 -0.18 -12.21 16.23
N LYS A 266 -1.15 -12.38 17.14
CA LYS A 266 -2.13 -11.35 17.52
C LYS A 266 -1.45 -10.06 17.97
N LYS A 267 -0.34 -10.16 18.72
CA LYS A 267 0.41 -9.02 19.24
C LYS A 267 1.30 -8.36 18.17
N TYR A 268 1.97 -9.16 17.34
CA TYR A 268 3.08 -8.69 16.50
C TYR A 268 2.78 -8.50 15.01
N TYR A 269 1.80 -9.20 14.44
CA TYR A 269 1.47 -9.03 13.02
C TYR A 269 0.92 -7.61 12.70
N PRO A 270 0.15 -6.95 13.58
CA PRO A 270 -0.20 -5.53 13.40
C PRO A 270 1.02 -4.60 13.37
N LEU A 271 2.07 -4.89 14.14
CA LEU A 271 3.33 -4.14 14.12
C LEU A 271 4.08 -4.33 12.80
N PHE A 272 4.08 -5.54 12.22
CA PHE A 272 4.59 -5.75 10.86
C PHE A 272 3.80 -4.95 9.81
N GLY A 273 2.48 -4.83 9.95
CA GLY A 273 1.65 -3.98 9.10
C GLY A 273 2.01 -2.49 9.17
N MET A 274 2.40 -1.97 10.34
CA MET A 274 2.92 -0.60 10.46
C MET A 274 4.34 -0.49 9.88
N GLY A 275 5.23 -1.44 10.20
CA GLY A 275 6.60 -1.49 9.66
C GLY A 275 6.65 -1.58 8.13
N ALA A 276 5.66 -2.21 7.50
CA ALA A 276 5.49 -2.26 6.05
C ALA A 276 5.39 -0.86 5.41
N ASN A 277 4.65 0.05 6.05
CA ASN A 277 4.50 1.41 5.57
C ASN A 277 5.75 2.27 5.82
N VAL A 278 6.53 1.97 6.86
CA VAL A 278 7.86 2.56 7.05
C VAL A 278 8.81 2.12 5.94
N ALA A 279 8.85 0.82 5.60
CA ALA A 279 9.64 0.31 4.48
C ALA A 279 9.26 0.98 3.14
N LEU A 280 7.96 1.20 2.91
CA LEU A 280 7.41 1.91 1.75
C LEU A 280 7.84 3.39 1.68
N ILE A 281 8.00 4.08 2.82
CA ILE A 281 8.55 5.45 2.87
C ILE A 281 10.05 5.45 2.54
N PHE A 282 10.84 4.60 3.21
CA PHE A 282 12.29 4.54 3.01
C PHE A 282 12.67 4.16 1.56
N SER A 283 11.96 3.20 0.98
CA SER A 283 12.17 2.81 -0.42
C SER A 283 11.75 3.90 -1.40
N GLY A 284 10.62 4.58 -1.18
CA GLY A 284 10.20 5.71 -2.02
C GLY A 284 11.21 6.86 -2.02
N GLN A 285 11.75 7.23 -0.85
CA GLN A 285 12.81 8.24 -0.75
C GLN A 285 14.11 7.78 -1.41
N TYR A 286 14.48 6.50 -1.28
CA TYR A 286 15.65 5.94 -1.96
C TYR A 286 15.50 5.99 -3.50
N VAL A 287 14.33 5.62 -4.03
CA VAL A 287 14.02 5.72 -5.47
C VAL A 287 14.15 7.16 -5.95
N LYS A 288 13.63 8.14 -5.20
CA LYS A 288 13.77 9.56 -5.52
C LYS A 288 15.23 9.99 -5.56
N TRP A 289 15.99 9.70 -4.51
CA TRP A 289 17.41 10.05 -4.38
C TRP A 289 18.25 9.49 -5.56
N VAL A 290 18.09 8.21 -5.88
CA VAL A 290 18.74 7.57 -7.04
C VAL A 290 18.31 8.18 -8.38
N SER A 291 17.08 8.69 -8.49
CA SER A 291 16.58 9.33 -9.71
C SER A 291 17.06 10.79 -9.87
N MET A 292 17.42 11.47 -8.78
CA MET A 292 17.95 12.84 -8.78
C MET A 292 19.48 12.88 -8.96
N MET A 293 20.21 11.82 -8.60
CA MET A 293 21.67 11.74 -8.78
C MET A 293 22.18 12.06 -10.20
N ARG A 294 21.32 11.88 -11.21
CA ARG A 294 21.68 12.09 -12.61
C ARG A 294 22.14 13.50 -12.97
N GLU A 295 21.77 14.50 -12.17
CA GLU A 295 22.04 15.92 -12.46
C GLU A 295 23.55 16.23 -12.50
N ASN A 296 24.39 15.33 -11.95
CA ASN A 296 25.84 15.44 -11.92
C ASN A 296 26.56 14.41 -12.83
N LEU A 297 25.86 13.73 -13.75
CA LEU A 297 26.48 12.77 -14.67
C LEU A 297 27.13 13.44 -15.89
N ALA A 298 28.28 12.92 -16.31
CA ALA A 298 28.98 13.38 -17.49
C ALA A 298 28.18 13.09 -18.79
N PRO A 299 28.25 13.98 -19.81
CA PRO A 299 27.56 13.76 -21.07
C PRO A 299 28.03 12.48 -21.76
N GLY A 300 27.07 11.68 -22.26
CA GLY A 300 27.32 10.40 -22.93
C GLY A 300 27.05 9.14 -22.09
N ILE A 301 26.82 9.28 -20.78
CA ILE A 301 26.39 8.17 -19.91
C ILE A 301 24.86 8.10 -19.89
N ASP A 302 24.26 6.92 -20.13
CA ASP A 302 22.81 6.71 -19.94
C ASP A 302 22.42 6.92 -18.47
N PRO A 303 21.66 7.99 -18.14
CA PRO A 303 21.34 8.29 -16.75
C PRO A 303 20.39 7.26 -16.14
N TRP A 304 19.45 6.73 -16.92
CA TRP A 304 18.51 5.71 -16.44
C TRP A 304 19.24 4.39 -16.15
N GLY A 305 20.20 3.99 -17.00
CA GLY A 305 21.04 2.82 -16.77
C GLY A 305 21.90 2.91 -15.51
N VAL A 306 22.36 4.11 -15.13
CA VAL A 306 23.04 4.35 -13.83
C VAL A 306 22.06 4.19 -12.67
N SER A 307 20.91 4.88 -12.72
CA SER A 307 19.89 4.78 -11.68
C SER A 307 19.40 3.33 -11.50
N LEU A 308 19.17 2.60 -12.59
CA LEU A 308 18.78 1.18 -12.57
C LEU A 308 19.84 0.29 -11.88
N LYS A 309 21.14 0.54 -12.07
CA LYS A 309 22.21 -0.18 -11.36
C LYS A 309 22.17 0.06 -9.86
N TYR A 310 21.93 1.29 -9.40
CA TYR A 310 21.75 1.58 -7.97
C TYR A 310 20.47 0.95 -7.41
N LEU A 311 19.34 1.05 -8.12
CA LEU A 311 18.07 0.44 -7.71
C LEU A 311 18.17 -1.09 -7.57
N MET A 312 18.76 -1.77 -8.56
CA MET A 312 18.94 -3.23 -8.49
C MET A 312 20.06 -3.62 -7.50
N GLY A 313 21.11 -2.83 -7.37
CA GLY A 313 22.14 -2.99 -6.34
C GLY A 313 21.53 -2.93 -4.93
N ALA A 314 20.60 -2.01 -4.69
CA ALA A 314 19.86 -1.93 -3.43
C ALA A 314 18.98 -3.16 -3.19
N VAL A 315 18.25 -3.66 -4.22
CA VAL A 315 17.47 -4.91 -4.15
C VAL A 315 18.35 -6.12 -3.83
N VAL A 316 19.53 -6.23 -4.44
CA VAL A 316 20.50 -7.31 -4.18
C VAL A 316 21.08 -7.20 -2.77
N ALA A 317 21.42 -5.99 -2.31
CA ALA A 317 21.94 -5.75 -0.96
C ALA A 317 20.90 -6.04 0.14
N SER A 318 19.66 -5.55 0.00
CA SER A 318 18.56 -5.87 0.92
C SER A 318 18.18 -7.36 0.87
N GLY A 319 18.26 -7.97 -0.31
CA GLY A 319 18.13 -9.41 -0.52
C GLY A 319 19.20 -10.22 0.24
N GLY A 320 20.47 -9.83 0.13
CA GLY A 320 21.59 -10.41 0.87
C GLY A 320 21.44 -10.27 2.38
N LEU A 321 21.04 -9.10 2.87
CA LEU A 321 20.74 -8.86 4.29
C LEU A 321 19.59 -9.76 4.79
N MET A 322 18.52 -9.90 4.01
CA MET A 322 17.41 -10.81 4.32
C MET A 322 17.88 -12.27 4.36
N LEU A 323 18.66 -12.75 3.39
CA LEU A 323 19.19 -14.13 3.37
C LEU A 323 20.14 -14.40 4.55
N SER A 324 20.93 -13.40 4.93
CA SER A 324 21.84 -13.46 6.09
C SER A 324 21.06 -13.51 7.41
N THR A 325 20.00 -12.69 7.52
CA THR A 325 19.07 -12.68 8.66
C THR A 325 18.32 -14.01 8.79
N PHE A 326 17.90 -14.59 7.66
CA PHE A 326 17.25 -15.91 7.60
C PHE A 326 18.21 -17.03 8.01
N ALA A 327 19.46 -17.00 7.53
CA ALA A 327 20.52 -17.94 7.94
C ALA A 327 20.79 -17.85 9.45
N TRP A 328 20.83 -16.64 10.00
CA TRP A 328 20.97 -16.41 11.44
C TRP A 328 19.78 -16.95 12.23
N MET A 329 18.53 -16.70 11.80
CA MET A 329 17.34 -17.27 12.43
C MET A 329 17.35 -18.81 12.44
N GLN A 330 17.75 -19.42 11.31
CA GLN A 330 17.81 -20.87 11.16
C GLN A 330 18.86 -21.51 12.08
N LYS A 331 19.95 -20.81 12.40
CA LYS A 331 21.05 -21.27 13.28
C LYS A 331 20.87 -20.93 14.77
N ASN A 332 20.22 -19.80 15.10
CA ASN A 332 20.24 -19.23 16.45
C ASN A 332 18.85 -19.05 17.12
N VAL A 333 17.75 -19.17 16.36
CA VAL A 333 16.38 -19.01 16.87
C VAL A 333 15.59 -20.31 16.76
N LEU A 334 15.75 -21.05 15.66
CA LEU A 334 15.08 -22.33 15.42
C LEU A 334 15.72 -23.54 16.12
N THR A 335 16.88 -23.33 16.71
CA THR A 335 17.67 -24.29 17.50
C THR A 335 17.51 -24.10 19.01
N ASP A 336 17.05 -22.93 19.46
CA ASP A 336 16.86 -22.60 20.88
C ASP A 336 15.49 -23.12 21.37
N PRO A 337 15.42 -24.11 22.27
CA PRO A 337 14.16 -24.66 22.78
C PRO A 337 13.28 -23.62 23.48
N ASN A 338 13.88 -22.56 24.03
CA ASN A 338 13.15 -21.46 24.68
C ASN A 338 12.50 -20.50 23.66
N CYS A 339 12.85 -20.62 22.38
CA CYS A 339 12.24 -19.87 21.30
C CYS A 339 11.13 -20.68 20.61
N VAL A 340 11.35 -21.94 20.25
CA VAL A 340 10.39 -22.71 19.44
C VAL A 340 10.19 -24.13 19.97
N ASP A 341 8.95 -24.46 20.33
CA ASP A 341 8.50 -25.84 20.61
C ASP A 341 8.69 -26.73 19.38
N GLN A 342 9.71 -27.60 19.41
CA GLN A 342 10.04 -28.52 18.32
C GLN A 342 8.86 -29.46 18.00
N GLU A 343 8.18 -30.00 19.02
CA GLU A 343 7.03 -30.90 18.83
C GLU A 343 5.84 -30.22 18.17
N LYS A 344 5.46 -29.02 18.63
CA LYS A 344 4.36 -28.25 18.02
C LYS A 344 4.68 -27.85 16.58
N ARG A 345 5.96 -27.61 16.26
CA ARG A 345 6.42 -27.36 14.89
C ARG A 345 6.30 -28.60 14.00
N ALA A 346 6.73 -29.76 14.48
CA ALA A 346 6.58 -31.04 13.77
C ALA A 346 5.10 -31.40 13.52
N GLN A 347 4.22 -31.11 14.48
CA GLN A 347 2.77 -31.26 14.32
C GLN A 347 2.17 -30.25 13.32
N LYS A 348 2.61 -28.97 13.34
CA LYS A 348 2.19 -27.96 12.35
C LYS A 348 2.54 -28.38 10.92
N GLN A 349 3.74 -28.91 10.66
CA GLN A 349 4.16 -29.36 9.32
C GLN A 349 3.35 -30.56 8.80
N LYS A 350 2.84 -31.43 9.68
CA LYS A 350 2.00 -32.58 9.29
C LYS A 350 0.55 -32.23 8.93
N LYS A 351 0.02 -31.07 9.35
CA LYS A 351 -1.33 -30.62 8.95
C LYS A 351 -1.34 -30.15 7.49
N LYS A 352 -1.71 -31.05 6.56
CA LYS A 352 -1.99 -30.71 5.15
C LYS A 352 -2.90 -29.48 5.09
N ARG A 353 -2.43 -28.39 4.47
CA ARG A 353 -3.29 -27.26 4.08
C ARG A 353 -4.43 -27.80 3.21
N VAL A 354 -5.67 -27.41 3.53
CA VAL A 354 -6.84 -27.73 2.71
C VAL A 354 -6.68 -27.05 1.35
N LYS A 355 -6.21 -27.79 0.36
CA LYS A 355 -6.15 -27.36 -1.04
C LYS A 355 -7.53 -27.56 -1.67
N MET A 356 -8.41 -26.56 -1.58
CA MET A 356 -9.61 -26.54 -2.43
C MET A 356 -9.19 -26.30 -3.89
N GLY A 357 -9.78 -27.05 -4.82
CA GLY A 357 -9.63 -26.78 -6.24
C GLY A 357 -10.34 -25.47 -6.64
N LEU A 358 -9.86 -24.78 -7.68
CA LEU A 358 -10.48 -23.53 -8.17
C LEU A 358 -12.00 -23.68 -8.43
N ARG A 359 -12.42 -24.83 -8.97
CA ARG A 359 -13.83 -25.17 -9.24
C ARG A 359 -14.65 -25.39 -7.96
N GLU A 360 -14.06 -25.98 -6.93
CA GLU A 360 -14.71 -26.18 -5.63
C GLU A 360 -14.85 -24.86 -4.89
N SER A 361 -13.80 -24.05 -4.88
CA SER A 361 -13.81 -22.69 -4.33
C SER A 361 -14.86 -21.82 -5.03
N ALA A 362 -14.93 -21.81 -6.36
CA ALA A 362 -15.96 -21.07 -7.09
C ALA A 362 -17.38 -21.57 -6.77
N LYS A 363 -17.60 -22.90 -6.71
CA LYS A 363 -18.89 -23.49 -6.30
C LYS A 363 -19.25 -23.14 -4.84
N PHE A 364 -18.25 -23.03 -3.96
CA PHE A 364 -18.42 -22.64 -2.56
C PHE A 364 -18.79 -21.16 -2.41
N LEU A 365 -18.09 -20.26 -3.12
CA LEU A 365 -18.40 -18.82 -3.17
C LEU A 365 -19.85 -18.56 -3.60
N MET A 366 -20.37 -19.32 -4.57
CA MET A 366 -21.75 -19.14 -5.06
C MET A 366 -22.82 -19.71 -4.13
N LYS A 367 -22.47 -20.56 -3.15
CA LYS A 367 -23.45 -21.23 -2.27
C LYS A 367 -23.87 -20.40 -1.06
N SER A 368 -23.00 -19.52 -0.54
CA SER A 368 -23.28 -18.67 0.63
C SER A 368 -23.44 -17.20 0.22
N PRO A 369 -24.57 -16.52 0.54
CA PRO A 369 -24.76 -15.12 0.20
C PRO A 369 -23.72 -14.22 0.89
N TYR A 370 -23.40 -14.50 2.15
CA TYR A 370 -22.38 -13.79 2.92
C TYR A 370 -21.01 -13.82 2.23
N ILE A 371 -20.57 -15.02 1.86
CA ILE A 371 -19.24 -15.23 1.24
C ILE A 371 -19.22 -14.67 -0.19
N ARG A 372 -20.32 -14.75 -0.93
CA ARG A 372 -20.48 -14.12 -2.25
C ARG A 372 -20.37 -12.60 -2.17
N ASP A 373 -21.02 -11.97 -1.20
CA ASP A 373 -20.98 -10.52 -1.05
C ASP A 373 -19.55 -10.10 -0.62
N LEU A 374 -18.92 -10.81 0.32
CA LEU A 374 -17.51 -10.59 0.70
C LEU A 374 -16.52 -10.79 -0.47
N ALA A 375 -16.72 -11.80 -1.32
CA ALA A 375 -15.95 -11.98 -2.56
C ALA A 375 -16.14 -10.80 -3.51
N THR A 376 -17.37 -10.30 -3.62
CA THR A 376 -17.74 -9.16 -4.47
C THR A 376 -17.04 -7.88 -4.00
N LEU A 377 -16.95 -7.61 -2.69
CA LEU A 377 -16.15 -6.50 -2.15
C LEU A 377 -14.70 -6.56 -2.63
N VAL A 378 -14.06 -7.74 -2.53
CA VAL A 378 -12.63 -7.93 -2.87
C VAL A 378 -12.39 -7.83 -4.37
N ILE A 379 -13.25 -8.45 -5.18
CA ILE A 379 -13.19 -8.39 -6.65
C ILE A 379 -13.41 -6.95 -7.13
N SER A 380 -14.44 -6.25 -6.62
CA SER A 380 -14.74 -4.86 -7.00
C SER A 380 -13.61 -3.91 -6.66
N TYR A 381 -12.99 -4.02 -5.47
CA TYR A 381 -11.78 -3.24 -5.15
C TYR A 381 -10.68 -3.49 -6.20
N GLY A 382 -10.38 -4.75 -6.48
CA GLY A 382 -9.33 -5.15 -7.43
C GLY A 382 -9.55 -4.63 -8.85
N MET A 383 -10.80 -4.65 -9.33
CA MET A 383 -11.17 -4.10 -10.65
C MET A 383 -11.06 -2.58 -10.67
N CYS A 384 -11.68 -1.90 -9.69
CA CYS A 384 -11.75 -0.44 -9.65
C CYS A 384 -10.35 0.18 -9.53
N ILE A 385 -9.51 -0.32 -8.62
CA ILE A 385 -8.14 0.21 -8.47
C ILE A 385 -7.30 -0.06 -9.72
N ASN A 386 -7.48 -1.19 -10.41
CA ASN A 386 -6.71 -1.48 -11.61
C ASN A 386 -7.13 -0.61 -12.81
N ILE A 387 -8.42 -0.31 -12.96
CA ILE A 387 -8.93 0.61 -13.99
C ILE A 387 -8.36 2.02 -13.79
N VAL A 388 -8.41 2.56 -12.57
CA VAL A 388 -7.93 3.92 -12.31
C VAL A 388 -6.40 3.99 -12.33
N GLU A 389 -5.68 3.01 -11.76
CA GLU A 389 -4.21 3.03 -11.72
C GLU A 389 -3.58 3.01 -13.12
N VAL A 390 -4.08 2.18 -14.05
CA VAL A 390 -3.53 2.12 -15.42
C VAL A 390 -3.87 3.38 -16.21
N SER A 391 -5.11 3.89 -16.09
CA SER A 391 -5.53 5.15 -16.71
C SER A 391 -4.72 6.35 -16.21
N TRP A 392 -4.42 6.37 -14.91
CA TRP A 392 -3.55 7.38 -14.30
C TRP A 392 -2.10 7.26 -14.77
N LYS A 393 -1.53 6.04 -14.84
CA LYS A 393 -0.19 5.80 -15.37
C LYS A 393 -0.03 6.26 -16.83
N ALA A 394 -1.09 6.17 -17.65
CA ALA A 394 -1.08 6.73 -19.00
C ALA A 394 -0.88 8.26 -19.01
N LYS A 395 -1.55 8.96 -18.08
CA LYS A 395 -1.39 10.42 -17.88
C LYS A 395 -0.05 10.78 -17.25
N LEU A 396 0.45 9.96 -16.32
CA LEU A 396 1.77 10.13 -15.74
C LEU A 396 2.88 10.03 -16.80
N LYS A 397 2.77 9.10 -17.77
CA LYS A 397 3.68 9.04 -18.93
C LYS A 397 3.61 10.30 -19.79
N GLN A 398 2.41 10.83 -20.03
CA GLN A 398 2.22 12.05 -20.83
C GLN A 398 2.89 13.27 -20.16
N ALA A 399 2.85 13.36 -18.83
CA ALA A 399 3.51 14.43 -18.07
C ALA A 399 5.02 14.21 -17.88
N TYR A 400 5.46 12.97 -17.73
CA TYR A 400 6.86 12.58 -17.53
C TYR A 400 7.26 11.46 -18.51
N PRO A 401 7.63 11.79 -19.76
CA PRO A 401 8.11 10.80 -20.72
C PRO A 401 9.49 10.22 -20.36
N ASP A 402 10.30 11.02 -19.65
CA ASP A 402 11.64 10.65 -19.19
C ASP A 402 11.58 9.63 -18.03
N PRO A 403 12.31 8.50 -18.11
CA PRO A 403 12.28 7.44 -17.10
C PRO A 403 12.63 7.91 -15.68
N ASN A 404 13.62 8.79 -15.54
CA ASN A 404 14.09 9.25 -14.23
C ASN A 404 13.08 10.21 -13.57
N ALA A 405 12.48 11.12 -14.32
CA ALA A 405 11.44 12.00 -13.80
C ALA A 405 10.18 11.20 -13.39
N TYR A 406 9.78 10.21 -14.21
CA TYR A 406 8.72 9.27 -13.85
C TYR A 406 9.07 8.49 -12.58
N SER A 407 10.30 7.97 -12.48
CA SER A 407 10.81 7.23 -11.32
C SER A 407 10.83 8.09 -10.05
N SER A 408 11.31 9.33 -10.14
CA SER A 408 11.31 10.31 -9.04
C SER A 408 9.89 10.60 -8.55
N PHE A 409 8.94 10.80 -9.47
CA PHE A 409 7.51 10.93 -9.13
C PHE A 409 7.00 9.66 -8.41
N MET A 410 7.32 8.47 -8.92
CA MET A 410 6.91 7.20 -8.30
C MET A 410 7.51 7.02 -6.89
N GLY A 411 8.74 7.47 -6.64
CA GLY A 411 9.35 7.49 -5.32
C GLY A 411 8.61 8.40 -4.32
N ASN A 412 8.25 9.61 -4.76
CA ASN A 412 7.38 10.52 -4.00
C ASN A 412 5.99 9.89 -3.74
N PHE A 413 5.36 9.30 -4.76
CA PHE A 413 4.06 8.62 -4.68
C PHE A 413 4.08 7.45 -3.68
N SER A 414 5.12 6.63 -3.69
CA SER A 414 5.33 5.53 -2.73
C SER A 414 5.48 6.06 -1.31
N SER A 415 6.29 7.11 -1.14
CA SER A 415 6.50 7.74 0.17
C SER A 415 5.21 8.32 0.75
N ALA A 416 4.47 9.08 -0.05
CA ALA A 416 3.18 9.64 0.32
C ALA A 416 2.15 8.54 0.61
N THR A 417 2.14 7.44 -0.15
CA THR A 417 1.28 6.28 0.13
C THR A 417 1.57 5.70 1.51
N GLY A 418 2.84 5.48 1.87
CA GLY A 418 3.20 4.95 3.19
C GLY A 418 2.85 5.90 4.32
N ALA A 419 3.14 7.20 4.18
CA ALA A 419 2.84 8.22 5.19
C ALA A 419 1.32 8.37 5.42
N VAL A 420 0.53 8.51 4.35
CA VAL A 420 -0.93 8.62 4.44
C VAL A 420 -1.54 7.32 4.96
N THR A 421 -0.99 6.15 4.61
CA THR A 421 -1.47 4.87 5.17
C THR A 421 -1.23 4.80 6.69
N LEU A 422 -0.07 5.21 7.21
CA LEU A 422 0.19 5.25 8.65
C LEU A 422 -0.81 6.15 9.39
N VAL A 423 -1.04 7.37 8.89
CA VAL A 423 -2.05 8.29 9.47
C VAL A 423 -3.44 7.66 9.41
N MET A 424 -3.82 7.08 8.27
CA MET A 424 -5.11 6.42 8.09
C MET A 424 -5.29 5.17 8.95
N MET A 425 -4.24 4.43 9.31
CA MET A 425 -4.30 3.30 10.26
C MET A 425 -4.60 3.77 11.68
N LEU A 426 -4.01 4.90 12.11
CA LEU A 426 -4.33 5.51 13.41
C LEU A 426 -5.77 6.03 13.46
N LEU A 427 -6.23 6.70 12.39
CA LEU A 427 -7.61 7.16 12.25
C LEU A 427 -8.60 5.99 12.14
N GLY A 428 -8.21 4.89 11.47
CA GLY A 428 -9.05 3.71 11.26
C GLY A 428 -9.56 3.11 12.57
N ARG A 429 -8.70 3.03 13.60
CA ARG A 429 -9.11 2.61 14.95
C ARG A 429 -10.26 3.46 15.51
N SER A 430 -10.18 4.78 15.34
CA SER A 430 -11.25 5.71 15.78
C SER A 430 -12.53 5.53 14.96
N ILE A 431 -12.42 5.20 13.67
CA ILE A 431 -13.57 4.96 12.79
C ILE A 431 -14.34 3.70 13.24
N PHE A 432 -13.64 2.58 13.44
CA PHE A 432 -14.26 1.35 13.95
C PHE A 432 -14.93 1.56 15.32
N GLN A 433 -14.28 2.29 16.24
CA GLN A 433 -14.81 2.52 17.58
C GLN A 433 -16.02 3.46 17.64
N LYS A 434 -16.14 4.43 16.72
CA LYS A 434 -17.21 5.46 16.76
C LYS A 434 -18.35 5.26 15.76
N PHE A 435 -18.09 4.60 14.63
CA PHE A 435 -19.04 4.50 13.51
C PHE A 435 -19.38 3.06 13.11
N GLY A 436 -18.80 2.06 13.78
CA GLY A 436 -19.09 0.64 13.56
C GLY A 436 -18.57 0.07 12.22
N TRP A 437 -18.80 -1.23 12.03
CA TRP A 437 -18.28 -1.98 10.87
C TRP A 437 -18.87 -1.47 9.55
N ARG A 438 -20.18 -1.26 9.49
CA ARG A 438 -20.90 -0.84 8.27
C ARG A 438 -20.34 0.45 7.66
N LYS A 439 -20.08 1.48 8.48
CA LYS A 439 -19.51 2.73 7.97
C LYS A 439 -18.06 2.55 7.53
N ALA A 440 -17.25 1.80 8.30
CA ALA A 440 -15.86 1.50 7.94
C ALA A 440 -15.76 0.77 6.57
N ALA A 441 -16.59 -0.25 6.34
CA ALA A 441 -16.64 -0.99 5.08
C ALA A 441 -17.04 -0.13 3.87
N LEU A 442 -17.85 0.91 4.09
CA LEU A 442 -18.30 1.84 3.04
C LEU A 442 -17.29 2.97 2.74
N VAL A 443 -16.29 3.24 3.59
CA VAL A 443 -15.29 4.30 3.32
C VAL A 443 -14.51 4.04 2.04
N THR A 444 -14.02 2.82 1.84
CA THR A 444 -13.16 2.49 0.68
C THR A 444 -13.87 2.58 -0.68
N PRO A 445 -15.10 2.03 -0.90
CA PRO A 445 -15.85 2.28 -2.12
C PRO A 445 -16.23 3.76 -2.30
N THR A 446 -16.55 4.48 -1.22
CA THR A 446 -16.83 5.93 -1.29
C THR A 446 -15.59 6.70 -1.74
N MET A 447 -14.42 6.40 -1.17
CA MET A 447 -13.15 7.04 -1.49
C MET A 447 -12.80 6.83 -2.96
N ILE A 448 -12.80 5.57 -3.42
CA ILE A 448 -12.53 5.23 -4.83
C ILE A 448 -13.57 5.86 -5.76
N GLY A 449 -14.84 5.88 -5.38
CA GLY A 449 -15.88 6.48 -6.20
C GLY A 449 -15.74 7.98 -6.38
N VAL A 450 -15.65 8.73 -5.28
CA VAL A 450 -15.50 10.19 -5.34
C VAL A 450 -14.21 10.60 -6.05
N THR A 451 -13.08 9.99 -5.68
CA THR A 451 -11.77 10.37 -6.24
C THR A 451 -11.55 9.82 -7.65
N GLY A 452 -12.05 8.62 -7.96
CA GLY A 452 -11.93 7.97 -9.27
C GLY A 452 -12.84 8.59 -10.32
N LEU A 453 -14.11 8.85 -10.00
CA LEU A 453 -15.00 9.58 -10.90
C LEU A 453 -14.53 11.04 -11.08
N GLY A 454 -14.00 11.68 -10.03
CA GLY A 454 -13.35 12.99 -10.14
C GLY A 454 -12.15 12.99 -11.09
N PHE A 455 -11.25 12.00 -10.98
CA PHE A 455 -10.14 11.82 -11.91
C PHE A 455 -10.63 11.61 -13.36
N PHE A 456 -11.63 10.77 -13.60
CA PHE A 456 -12.17 10.57 -14.95
C PHE A 456 -12.88 11.82 -15.49
N ALA A 457 -13.63 12.55 -14.67
CA ALA A 457 -14.28 13.81 -15.07
C ALA A 457 -13.24 14.87 -15.47
N LEU A 458 -12.13 15.01 -14.75
CA LEU A 458 -11.02 15.90 -15.12
C LEU A 458 -10.40 15.55 -16.47
N ASN A 459 -10.33 14.25 -16.82
CA ASN A 459 -9.78 13.80 -18.09
C ASN A 459 -10.76 13.96 -19.26
N ILE A 460 -12.05 13.70 -19.04
CA ILE A 460 -13.10 13.78 -20.08
C ILE A 460 -13.44 15.24 -20.39
N PHE A 461 -13.61 16.06 -19.36
CA PHE A 461 -13.97 17.49 -19.48
C PHE A 461 -12.75 18.42 -19.34
N ALA A 462 -11.56 17.94 -19.73
CA ALA A 462 -10.31 18.68 -19.58
C ALA A 462 -10.34 20.15 -20.09
N PRO A 463 -11.00 20.49 -21.22
CA PRO A 463 -11.14 21.88 -21.66
C PRO A 463 -11.86 22.77 -20.63
N THR A 464 -12.90 22.26 -19.97
CA THR A 464 -13.69 22.96 -18.94
C THR A 464 -12.86 23.28 -17.69
N PHE A 465 -11.81 22.49 -17.41
CA PHE A 465 -10.93 22.68 -16.27
C PHE A 465 -9.70 23.56 -16.55
N VAL A 466 -9.53 24.06 -17.78
CA VAL A 466 -8.41 24.97 -18.13
C VAL A 466 -8.35 26.21 -17.22
N PRO A 467 -9.46 26.94 -16.92
CA PRO A 467 -9.40 28.11 -16.03
C PRO A 467 -9.02 27.74 -14.59
N VAL A 468 -9.45 26.57 -14.10
CA VAL A 468 -9.12 26.06 -12.76
C VAL A 468 -7.66 25.67 -12.68
N ALA A 469 -7.11 25.03 -13.72
CA ALA A 469 -5.70 24.70 -13.79
C ALA A 469 -4.82 25.96 -13.82
N ALA A 470 -5.19 26.96 -14.63
CA ALA A 470 -4.51 28.25 -14.70
C ALA A 470 -4.53 28.99 -13.35
N ALA A 471 -5.68 29.03 -12.65
CA ALA A 471 -5.80 29.64 -11.31
C ALA A 471 -4.96 28.92 -10.24
N LEU A 472 -4.62 27.65 -10.44
CA LEU A 472 -3.73 26.86 -9.58
C LEU A 472 -2.26 26.88 -10.08
N GLY A 473 -1.92 27.67 -11.09
CA GLY A 473 -0.57 27.75 -11.66
C GLY A 473 -0.10 26.44 -12.32
N THR A 474 -1.02 25.63 -12.86
CA THR A 474 -0.71 24.29 -13.38
C THR A 474 -1.42 24.01 -14.72
N THR A 475 -1.07 22.89 -15.36
CA THR A 475 -1.73 22.45 -16.60
C THR A 475 -2.84 21.44 -16.31
N PRO A 476 -3.87 21.30 -17.17
CA PRO A 476 -4.92 20.27 -16.99
C PRO A 476 -4.35 18.85 -16.92
N LEU A 477 -3.27 18.57 -17.66
CA LEU A 477 -2.56 17.30 -17.62
C LEU A 477 -1.91 17.06 -16.25
N MET A 478 -1.17 18.04 -15.72
CA MET A 478 -0.56 17.93 -14.39
C MET A 478 -1.64 17.82 -13.30
N LEU A 479 -2.72 18.60 -13.38
CA LEU A 479 -3.85 18.48 -12.46
C LEU A 479 -4.47 17.08 -12.46
N ALA A 480 -4.64 16.45 -13.64
CA ALA A 480 -5.10 15.06 -13.74
C ALA A 480 -4.09 14.07 -13.15
N VAL A 481 -2.78 14.29 -13.30
CA VAL A 481 -1.72 13.48 -12.68
C VAL A 481 -1.75 13.59 -11.15
N LEU A 482 -1.88 14.80 -10.59
CA LEU A 482 -1.93 15.04 -9.15
C LEU A 482 -3.19 14.47 -8.51
N VAL A 483 -4.37 14.71 -9.12
CA VAL A 483 -5.64 14.15 -8.62
C VAL A 483 -5.66 12.63 -8.76
N GLY A 484 -5.13 12.07 -9.85
CA GLY A 484 -4.97 10.62 -10.00
C GLY A 484 -3.96 9.99 -9.03
N ALA A 485 -2.91 10.72 -8.65
CA ALA A 485 -1.97 10.29 -7.62
C ALA A 485 -2.64 10.30 -6.24
N ALA A 486 -3.36 11.37 -5.89
CA ALA A 486 -4.14 11.47 -4.65
C ALA A 486 -5.22 10.38 -4.57
N GLN A 487 -5.95 10.13 -5.67
CA GLN A 487 -6.90 9.02 -5.83
C GLN A 487 -6.23 7.69 -5.47
N ASN A 488 -5.08 7.38 -6.05
CA ASN A 488 -4.38 6.12 -5.84
C ASN A 488 -3.82 6.00 -4.40
N ILE A 489 -3.23 7.07 -3.86
CA ILE A 489 -2.71 7.15 -2.48
C ILE A 489 -3.84 6.90 -1.48
N LEU A 490 -4.94 7.65 -1.58
CA LEU A 490 -6.07 7.57 -0.65
C LEU A 490 -6.79 6.22 -0.74
N SER A 491 -6.91 5.67 -1.95
CA SER A 491 -7.54 4.36 -2.17
C SER A 491 -6.72 3.21 -1.59
N LYS A 492 -5.39 3.22 -1.80
CA LYS A 492 -4.49 2.22 -1.20
C LYS A 492 -4.44 2.37 0.33
N SER A 493 -4.35 3.60 0.83
CA SER A 493 -4.37 3.89 2.28
C SER A 493 -5.65 3.39 2.94
N SER A 494 -6.82 3.76 2.41
CA SER A 494 -8.13 3.31 2.89
C SER A 494 -8.32 1.80 2.78
N LYS A 495 -7.66 1.16 1.79
CA LYS A 495 -7.69 -0.29 1.66
C LYS A 495 -6.92 -0.98 2.79
N TYR A 496 -5.70 -0.55 3.07
CA TYR A 496 -4.88 -1.16 4.13
C TYR A 496 -5.37 -0.80 5.55
N SER A 497 -5.95 0.40 5.76
CA SER A 497 -6.36 0.85 7.10
C SER A 497 -7.79 0.47 7.51
N LEU A 498 -8.70 0.26 6.54
CA LEU A 498 -10.13 0.02 6.80
C LEU A 498 -10.63 -1.24 6.09
N PHE A 499 -10.45 -1.35 4.77
CA PHE A 499 -11.01 -2.46 4.00
C PHE A 499 -10.44 -3.83 4.42
N ASP A 500 -9.12 -3.96 4.50
CA ASP A 500 -8.47 -5.22 4.87
C ASP A 500 -8.89 -5.64 6.30
N PRO A 501 -8.88 -4.77 7.33
CA PRO A 501 -9.49 -5.08 8.62
C PRO A 501 -10.99 -5.43 8.55
N CYS A 502 -11.82 -4.70 7.79
CA CYS A 502 -13.25 -5.04 7.64
C CYS A 502 -13.45 -6.45 7.07
N LYS A 503 -12.67 -6.80 6.04
CA LYS A 503 -12.67 -8.11 5.38
C LYS A 503 -12.23 -9.21 6.35
N GLU A 504 -11.22 -8.96 7.17
CA GLU A 504 -10.78 -9.93 8.20
C GLU A 504 -11.81 -10.09 9.33
N MET A 505 -12.48 -9.01 9.74
CA MET A 505 -13.58 -9.06 10.71
C MET A 505 -14.80 -9.82 10.17
N ALA A 506 -15.11 -9.70 8.88
CA ALA A 506 -16.19 -10.44 8.23
C ALA A 506 -15.99 -11.97 8.26
N TYR A 507 -14.76 -12.46 8.40
CA TYR A 507 -14.51 -13.90 8.60
C TYR A 507 -14.72 -14.36 10.04
N ILE A 508 -15.01 -13.48 11.00
CA ILE A 508 -15.15 -13.86 12.42
C ILE A 508 -16.38 -14.75 12.67
N PRO A 509 -17.63 -14.33 12.37
CA PRO A 509 -18.85 -15.07 12.71
C PRO A 509 -19.16 -16.24 11.75
N LEU A 510 -18.25 -16.56 10.81
CA LEU A 510 -18.41 -17.72 9.94
C LEU A 510 -18.05 -19.01 10.67
N ASP A 511 -18.84 -20.06 10.43
CA ASP A 511 -18.53 -21.42 10.86
C ASP A 511 -17.13 -21.86 10.39
N GLN A 512 -16.51 -22.78 11.13
CA GLN A 512 -15.10 -23.12 10.92
C GLN A 512 -14.78 -23.64 9.50
N ASP A 513 -15.74 -24.27 8.81
CA ASP A 513 -15.58 -24.75 7.45
C ASP A 513 -15.69 -23.59 6.45
N SER A 514 -16.72 -22.74 6.58
CA SER A 514 -16.89 -21.50 5.81
C SER A 514 -15.76 -20.50 6.00
N LYS A 515 -15.24 -20.36 7.21
CA LYS A 515 -14.11 -19.50 7.55
C LYS A 515 -12.83 -19.95 6.87
N THR A 516 -12.59 -21.27 6.84
CA THR A 516 -11.39 -21.84 6.20
C THR A 516 -11.52 -21.83 4.67
N LYS A 517 -12.64 -22.33 4.15
CA LYS A 517 -12.91 -22.47 2.71
C LYS A 517 -13.21 -21.14 2.02
N GLY A 518 -14.06 -20.31 2.64
CA GLY A 518 -14.44 -18.99 2.14
C GLY A 518 -13.27 -18.03 2.12
N LYS A 519 -12.46 -17.94 3.19
CA LYS A 519 -11.25 -17.12 3.19
C LYS A 519 -10.25 -17.56 2.13
N ALA A 520 -10.01 -18.87 2.01
CA ALA A 520 -9.15 -19.40 0.95
C ALA A 520 -9.68 -19.03 -0.44
N ALA A 521 -10.97 -19.20 -0.71
CA ALA A 521 -11.57 -18.86 -2.00
C ALA A 521 -11.52 -17.36 -2.31
N VAL A 522 -11.86 -16.47 -1.36
CA VAL A 522 -11.83 -15.02 -1.55
C VAL A 522 -10.40 -14.48 -1.70
N ASP A 523 -9.46 -14.93 -0.86
CA ASP A 523 -8.09 -14.42 -0.89
C ASP A 523 -7.26 -15.00 -2.05
N VAL A 524 -7.48 -16.27 -2.45
CA VAL A 524 -6.75 -16.92 -3.56
C VAL A 524 -7.38 -16.63 -4.93
N ILE A 525 -8.71 -16.56 -5.04
CA ILE A 525 -9.39 -16.30 -6.33
C ILE A 525 -9.78 -14.83 -6.44
N GLY A 526 -10.50 -14.28 -5.46
CA GLY A 526 -11.09 -12.94 -5.55
C GLY A 526 -10.06 -11.82 -5.77
N ASN A 527 -8.95 -11.82 -5.03
CA ASN A 527 -7.89 -10.81 -5.17
C ASN A 527 -7.22 -10.80 -6.56
N PRO A 528 -6.74 -11.95 -7.10
CA PRO A 528 -6.24 -12.00 -8.47
C PRO A 528 -7.33 -11.72 -9.53
N LEU A 529 -8.52 -12.31 -9.38
CA LEU A 529 -9.62 -12.17 -10.33
C LEU A 529 -10.09 -10.71 -10.45
N GLY A 530 -10.12 -9.94 -9.35
CA GLY A 530 -10.43 -8.52 -9.41
C GLY A 530 -9.42 -7.74 -10.26
N LYS A 531 -8.11 -7.90 -9.98
CA LYS A 531 -7.05 -7.21 -10.74
C LYS A 531 -7.02 -7.64 -12.21
N SER A 532 -7.11 -8.94 -12.49
CA SER A 532 -7.12 -9.47 -13.85
C SER A 532 -8.40 -9.10 -14.60
N GLY A 533 -9.56 -9.08 -13.94
CA GLY A 533 -10.83 -8.65 -14.53
C GLY A 533 -10.81 -7.19 -14.96
N GLY A 534 -10.27 -6.29 -14.11
CA GLY A 534 -10.03 -4.89 -14.50
C GLY A 534 -9.10 -4.75 -15.70
N SER A 535 -8.14 -5.67 -15.85
CA SER A 535 -7.23 -5.71 -17.00
C SER A 535 -7.90 -6.31 -18.25
N LEU A 536 -8.77 -7.30 -18.12
CA LEU A 536 -9.53 -7.87 -19.24
C LEU A 536 -10.54 -6.86 -19.81
N ILE A 537 -11.22 -6.10 -18.95
CA ILE A 537 -12.10 -5.00 -19.37
C ILE A 537 -11.32 -3.96 -20.20
N GLN A 538 -10.13 -3.57 -19.73
CA GLN A 538 -9.27 -2.65 -20.47
C GLN A 538 -8.80 -3.24 -21.81
N GLN A 539 -8.42 -4.52 -21.87
CA GLN A 539 -8.03 -5.18 -23.12
C GLN A 539 -9.18 -5.24 -24.13
N ALA A 540 -10.38 -5.60 -23.68
CA ALA A 540 -11.57 -5.63 -24.54
C ALA A 540 -11.89 -4.25 -25.12
N LEU A 541 -11.77 -3.19 -24.31
CA LEU A 541 -11.95 -1.82 -24.79
C LEU A 541 -10.81 -1.36 -25.71
N ILE A 542 -9.54 -1.65 -25.40
CA ILE A 542 -8.40 -1.28 -26.25
C ILE A 542 -8.51 -1.96 -27.63
N PHE A 543 -8.94 -3.23 -27.69
CA PHE A 543 -9.23 -3.88 -28.97
C PHE A 543 -10.48 -3.31 -29.68
N GLY A 544 -11.54 -2.97 -28.94
CA GLY A 544 -12.79 -2.48 -29.51
C GLY A 544 -12.76 -1.02 -29.99
N VAL A 545 -12.05 -0.12 -29.30
CA VAL A 545 -11.96 1.31 -29.62
C VAL A 545 -10.54 1.81 -29.93
N GLY A 546 -9.57 0.90 -30.05
CA GLY A 546 -8.23 1.14 -30.58
C GLY A 546 -7.17 1.69 -29.62
N SER A 547 -7.56 2.35 -28.52
CA SER A 547 -6.62 2.86 -27.51
C SER A 547 -7.24 3.10 -26.13
N LEU A 548 -6.41 3.13 -25.09
CA LEU A 548 -6.80 3.46 -23.72
C LEU A 548 -7.34 4.90 -23.60
N ALA A 549 -6.83 5.84 -24.42
CA ALA A 549 -7.32 7.20 -24.46
C ALA A 549 -8.80 7.26 -24.88
N VAL A 550 -9.17 6.57 -25.97
CA VAL A 550 -10.57 6.49 -26.44
C VAL A 550 -11.43 5.62 -25.52
N ALA A 551 -10.84 4.63 -24.82
CA ALA A 551 -11.53 3.82 -23.82
C ALA A 551 -11.90 4.58 -22.54
N THR A 552 -11.27 5.73 -22.26
CA THR A 552 -11.41 6.49 -20.99
C THR A 552 -12.87 6.77 -20.56
N PRO A 553 -13.79 7.29 -21.41
CA PRO A 553 -15.20 7.50 -21.02
C PRO A 553 -15.93 6.19 -20.68
N TYR A 554 -15.67 5.11 -21.42
CA TYR A 554 -16.27 3.79 -21.16
C TYR A 554 -15.75 3.21 -19.82
N LEU A 555 -14.46 3.37 -19.53
CA LEU A 555 -13.86 2.99 -18.25
C LEU A 555 -14.47 3.77 -17.07
N ALA A 556 -14.81 5.05 -17.25
CA ALA A 556 -15.48 5.85 -16.24
C ALA A 556 -16.91 5.34 -15.94
N ALA A 557 -17.68 5.01 -16.99
CA ALA A 557 -19.02 4.43 -16.84
C ALA A 557 -18.99 3.06 -16.16
N ILE A 558 -18.07 2.18 -16.58
CA ILE A 558 -17.87 0.85 -15.98
C ILE A 558 -17.41 0.98 -14.52
N LEU A 559 -16.52 1.93 -14.20
CA LEU A 559 -16.13 2.21 -12.82
C LEU A 559 -17.37 2.56 -11.97
N GLY A 560 -18.25 3.45 -12.46
CA GLY A 560 -19.50 3.81 -11.78
C GLY A 560 -20.40 2.60 -11.49
N VAL A 561 -20.56 1.70 -12.46
CA VAL A 561 -21.33 0.44 -12.31
C VAL A 561 -20.68 -0.49 -11.28
N LEU A 562 -19.36 -0.68 -11.33
CA LEU A 562 -18.62 -1.51 -10.36
C LEU A 562 -18.71 -0.95 -8.93
N ILE A 563 -18.64 0.38 -8.77
CA ILE A 563 -18.85 1.07 -7.50
C ILE A 563 -20.27 0.81 -6.98
N PHE A 564 -21.30 0.94 -7.82
CA PHE A 564 -22.69 0.68 -7.43
C PHE A 564 -22.89 -0.75 -6.90
N PHE A 565 -22.38 -1.76 -7.62
CA PHE A 565 -22.42 -3.15 -7.15
C PHE A 565 -21.64 -3.34 -5.84
N TRP A 566 -20.50 -2.67 -5.68
CA TRP A 566 -19.73 -2.72 -4.44
C TRP A 566 -20.48 -2.07 -3.26
N PHE A 567 -21.14 -0.93 -3.45
CA PHE A 567 -22.01 -0.33 -2.43
C PHE A 567 -23.18 -1.26 -2.04
N LYS A 568 -23.80 -1.94 -3.01
CA LYS A 568 -24.87 -2.90 -2.75
C LYS A 568 -24.35 -4.09 -1.93
N ALA A 569 -23.23 -4.70 -2.34
CA ALA A 569 -22.61 -5.81 -1.63
C ALA A 569 -22.15 -5.41 -0.21
N ALA A 570 -21.55 -4.23 -0.03
CA ALA A 570 -21.10 -3.74 1.27
C ALA A 570 -22.27 -3.46 2.24
N ASN A 571 -23.41 -2.96 1.76
CA ASN A 571 -24.60 -2.80 2.61
C ASN A 571 -25.29 -4.14 2.91
N SER A 572 -25.36 -5.05 1.93
CA SER A 572 -25.91 -6.40 2.09
C SER A 572 -25.11 -7.22 3.11
N LEU A 573 -23.78 -7.17 3.01
CA LEU A 573 -22.86 -7.83 3.93
C LEU A 573 -22.89 -7.20 5.33
N ALA A 574 -23.14 -5.89 5.45
CA ALA A 574 -23.28 -5.23 6.75
C ALA A 574 -24.49 -5.74 7.53
N GLY A 575 -25.66 -5.85 6.88
CA GLY A 575 -26.85 -6.41 7.53
C GLY A 575 -26.63 -7.84 8.00
N GLN A 576 -26.12 -8.70 7.11
CA GLN A 576 -25.81 -10.10 7.45
C GLN A 576 -24.71 -10.23 8.53
N PHE A 577 -23.78 -9.28 8.63
CA PHE A 577 -22.76 -9.25 9.70
C PHE A 577 -23.33 -8.77 11.03
N GLU A 578 -24.22 -7.78 11.02
CA GLU A 578 -24.96 -7.32 12.20
C GLU A 578 -25.84 -8.47 12.74
N GLU A 579 -26.64 -9.12 11.89
CA GLU A 579 -27.44 -10.32 12.22
C GLU A 579 -26.59 -11.47 12.77
N ALA A 580 -25.45 -11.79 12.15
CA ALA A 580 -24.59 -12.88 12.60
C ALA A 580 -23.86 -12.60 13.93
N MET A 581 -23.62 -11.33 14.25
CA MET A 581 -23.05 -10.90 15.53
C MET A 581 -24.09 -10.80 16.66
N GLU A 582 -25.38 -10.74 16.35
CA GLU A 582 -26.48 -10.79 17.33
C GLU A 582 -26.88 -12.23 17.72
N MET A 583 -26.40 -13.24 16.98
CA MET A 583 -26.63 -14.67 17.24
C MET A 583 -25.48 -15.38 18.00
N GLU A 584 -24.35 -14.68 18.24
CA GLU A 584 -23.23 -15.13 19.11
C GLU A 584 -23.37 -14.61 20.56
#